data_AF-A0A0B1SG32-F1
#
_entry.id   AF-A0A0B1SG32-F1
#
_cell.length_a   1.000
_cell.length_b   1.000
_cell.length_c   1.000
_cell.angle_alpha   90.00
_cell.angle_beta   90.00
_cell.angle_gamma   90.00
#
_symmetry.space_group_name_H-M   'P 1'
#
loop_
_entity.id
_entity.type
_entity.pdbx_description
1 polymer ?
#
loop_
_entity_poly.entity_id
_entity_poly.type
_entity_poly.pdbx_seq_one_letter_code
_entity_poly.pdbx_strand_id
1 'polypeptide(L)'
;MQTLIALLALGLCFVSTMAKMQNVTVKGTTVCHRKRVPNVHVQLYDRDTLDPNDLLAEMHTNSEGEFELFGQEDEVRRMQFSSSHIAPNSKTDFF
;
A
#
# COMPACT_ATOMS: atom_id res chain seq x y z
N MET A 1 46.81 13.02 -4.76
CA MET A 1 46.20 11.92 -3.97
C MET A 1 45.10 12.43 -3.04
N GLN A 2 45.34 13.43 -2.19
CA GLN A 2 44.31 14.00 -1.30
C GLN A 2 43.10 14.61 -2.02
N THR A 3 43.32 15.27 -3.16
CA THR A 3 42.25 15.87 -3.98
C THR A 3 41.33 14.83 -4.64
N LEU A 4 41.89 13.70 -5.08
CA LEU A 4 41.14 12.57 -5.63
C LEU A 4 40.29 11.88 -4.56
N ILE A 5 40.83 11.73 -3.35
CA ILE A 5 40.09 11.16 -2.21
C ILE A 5 38.96 12.10 -1.79
N ALA A 6 39.19 13.42 -1.78
CA ALA A 6 38.17 14.42 -1.50
C ALA A 6 37.04 14.42 -2.55
N LEU A 7 37.38 14.31 -3.84
CA LEU A 7 36.39 14.21 -4.94
C LEU A 7 35.58 12.90 -4.87
N LEU A 8 36.23 11.78 -4.53
CA LEU A 8 35.57 10.48 -4.37
C LEU A 8 34.61 10.49 -3.16
N ALA A 9 35.03 11.07 -2.03
CA ALA A 9 34.21 11.25 -0.84
C ALA A 9 33.03 12.20 -1.08
N LEU A 10 33.23 13.29 -1.84
CA LEU A 10 32.16 14.22 -2.21
C LEU A 10 31.14 13.56 -3.16
N GLY A 11 31.60 12.72 -4.09
CA GLY A 11 30.73 11.96 -4.99
C GLY A 11 29.89 10.88 -4.29
N LEU A 12 30.41 10.27 -3.22
CA LEU A 12 29.68 9.29 -2.40
C LEU A 12 28.55 9.91 -1.56
N CYS A 13 28.64 11.21 -1.22
CA CYS A 13 27.56 11.92 -0.52
C CYS A 13 26.37 12.30 -1.40
N PHE A 14 26.45 12.14 -2.74
CA PHE A 14 25.37 12.47 -3.67
C PHE A 14 24.34 11.33 -3.86
N VAL A 15 24.47 10.21 -3.15
CA VAL A 15 23.42 9.19 -3.09
C VAL A 15 22.29 9.71 -2.20
N SER A 16 21.58 10.68 -2.73
CA SER A 16 20.33 11.18 -2.18
C SER A 16 19.31 10.05 -2.30
N THR A 17 18.88 9.53 -1.15
CA THR A 17 17.74 8.61 -1.08
C THR A 17 16.50 9.41 -1.49
N MET A 18 16.15 9.32 -2.77
CA MET A 18 14.92 9.89 -3.31
C MET A 18 13.77 9.00 -2.83
N ALA A 19 13.22 9.30 -1.65
CA ALA A 19 11.91 8.80 -1.29
C ALA A 19 10.92 9.35 -2.33
N LYS A 20 10.09 8.46 -2.88
CA LYS A 20 9.11 8.81 -3.90
C LYS A 20 7.73 8.55 -3.33
N MET A 21 6.95 9.63 -3.20
CA MET A 21 5.53 9.52 -2.94
C MET A 21 4.87 8.59 -3.97
N GLN A 22 4.27 7.53 -3.46
CA GLN A 22 3.49 6.56 -4.22
C GLN A 22 2.09 6.52 -3.63
N ASN A 23 1.07 6.49 -4.48
CA ASN A 23 -0.32 6.44 -4.07
C ASN A 23 -1.07 5.35 -4.82
N VAL A 24 -2.14 4.87 -4.20
CA VAL A 24 -3.05 3.87 -4.76
C VAL A 24 -4.47 4.20 -4.36
N THR A 25 -5.40 3.94 -5.26
CA THR A 25 -6.82 3.86 -4.96
C THR A 25 -7.31 2.47 -5.32
N VAL A 26 -7.88 1.76 -4.34
CA VAL A 26 -8.47 0.44 -4.53
C VAL A 26 -9.98 0.57 -4.40
N LYS A 27 -10.70 0.16 -5.43
CA LYS A 27 -12.17 0.07 -5.43
C LYS A 27 -12.59 -1.37 -5.64
N GLY A 28 -13.69 -1.77 -5.02
CA GLY A 28 -14.21 -3.11 -5.21
C GLY A 28 -15.53 -3.34 -4.49
N THR A 29 -16.03 -4.56 -4.61
CA THR A 29 -17.23 -5.03 -3.92
C THR A 29 -16.95 -6.34 -3.21
N THR A 30 -17.43 -6.45 -1.97
CA THR A 30 -17.33 -7.68 -1.18
C THR A 30 -18.54 -8.58 -1.43
N VAL A 31 -18.27 -9.83 -1.76
CA VAL A 31 -19.28 -10.82 -2.14
C VAL A 31 -19.09 -12.11 -1.33
N CYS A 32 -20.18 -12.64 -0.78
CA CYS A 32 -20.23 -13.95 -0.14
C CYS A 32 -21.38 -14.76 -0.76
N HIS A 33 -21.10 -15.95 -1.28
CA HIS A 33 -22.10 -16.81 -1.95
C HIS A 33 -22.95 -16.07 -3.01
N ARG A 34 -22.30 -15.25 -3.87
CA ARG A 34 -22.95 -14.41 -4.91
C ARG A 34 -23.87 -13.31 -4.37
N LYS A 35 -23.81 -12.99 -3.07
CA LYS A 35 -24.53 -11.87 -2.45
C LYS A 35 -23.54 -10.81 -2.00
N ARG A 36 -23.85 -9.55 -2.26
CA ARG A 36 -23.06 -8.41 -1.75
C ARG A 36 -23.19 -8.33 -0.23
N VAL A 37 -22.09 -8.06 0.47
CA VAL A 37 -22.06 -8.08 1.94
C VAL A 37 -21.74 -6.69 2.49
N PRO A 38 -22.68 -6.05 3.21
CA PRO A 38 -22.41 -4.75 3.83
C PRO A 38 -21.59 -4.89 5.11
N ASN A 39 -20.97 -3.78 5.54
CA ASN A 39 -20.25 -3.66 6.81
C ASN A 39 -19.09 -4.67 6.98
N VAL A 40 -18.42 -5.03 5.88
CA VAL A 40 -17.18 -5.81 5.91
C VAL A 40 -16.02 -4.86 6.18
N HIS A 41 -15.18 -5.19 7.16
CA HIS A 41 -13.96 -4.45 7.44
C HIS A 41 -12.89 -4.78 6.38
N VAL A 42 -12.46 -3.75 5.65
CA VAL A 42 -11.46 -3.82 4.58
C VAL A 42 -10.28 -2.95 4.96
N GLN A 43 -9.08 -3.51 4.82
CA GLN A 43 -7.83 -2.85 5.16
C GLN A 43 -6.90 -2.86 3.94
N LEU A 44 -6.21 -1.74 3.73
CA LEU A 44 -5.17 -1.56 2.73
C LEU A 44 -3.83 -1.53 3.44
N TYR A 45 -2.96 -2.46 3.08
CA TYR A 45 -1.61 -2.58 3.61
C TYR A 45 -0.58 -2.31 2.52
N ASP A 46 0.51 -1.65 2.88
CA ASP A 46 1.76 -1.80 2.13
C ASP A 46 2.38 -3.14 2.47
N ARG A 47 2.96 -3.79 1.48
CA ARG A 47 3.55 -5.12 1.62
C ARG A 47 5.05 -4.99 1.45
N ASP A 48 5.70 -4.75 2.56
CA ASP A 48 7.13 -4.57 2.56
C ASP A 48 7.88 -5.91 2.54
N THR A 49 9.11 -5.85 2.05
CA THR A 49 9.97 -7.04 1.94
C THR A 49 10.86 -7.25 3.15
N LEU A 50 11.11 -6.21 3.96
CA LEU A 50 12.13 -6.23 5.01
C LEU A 50 11.64 -5.66 6.36
N ASP A 51 10.41 -5.18 6.43
CA ASP A 51 9.73 -4.58 7.58
C ASP A 51 8.28 -5.12 7.69
N PRO A 52 7.66 -5.02 8.88
CA PRO A 52 6.26 -5.38 9.05
C PRO A 52 5.36 -4.52 8.16
N ASN A 53 4.45 -5.15 7.42
CA ASN A 53 3.48 -4.47 6.56
C ASN A 53 2.77 -3.30 7.26
N ASP A 54 2.83 -2.12 6.67
CA ASP A 54 2.18 -0.92 7.18
C ASP A 54 0.70 -0.83 6.80
N LEU A 55 -0.17 -0.49 7.77
CA LEU A 55 -1.59 -0.22 7.51
C LEU A 55 -1.75 1.20 6.96
N LEU A 56 -2.20 1.32 5.71
CA LEU A 56 -2.34 2.60 5.02
C LEU A 56 -3.71 3.23 5.22
N ALA A 57 -4.76 2.40 5.11
CA ALA A 57 -6.13 2.84 5.22
C ALA A 57 -7.06 1.68 5.57
N GLU A 58 -8.17 1.97 6.24
CA GLU A 58 -9.21 1.00 6.54
C GLU A 58 -10.60 1.61 6.46
N MET A 59 -11.59 0.78 6.14
CA MET A 59 -13.00 1.18 6.10
C MET A 59 -13.93 0.00 6.28
N HIS A 60 -15.23 0.28 6.37
CA HIS A 60 -16.29 -0.73 6.29
C HIS A 60 -17.10 -0.55 5.02
N THR A 61 -17.42 -1.64 4.32
CA THR A 61 -18.23 -1.59 3.10
C THR A 61 -19.61 -1.00 3.33
N ASN A 62 -20.14 -0.30 2.32
CA ASN A 62 -21.46 0.33 2.38
C ASN A 62 -22.62 -0.70 2.34
N SER A 63 -23.87 -0.23 2.30
CA SER A 63 -25.06 -1.11 2.21
C SER A 63 -25.08 -2.01 0.98
N GLU A 64 -24.33 -1.65 -0.07
CA GLU A 64 -24.18 -2.42 -1.30
C GLU A 64 -22.90 -3.27 -1.31
N GLY A 65 -22.16 -3.34 -0.19
CA GLY A 65 -20.91 -4.10 -0.10
C GLY A 65 -19.73 -3.48 -0.85
N GLU A 66 -19.85 -2.24 -1.32
CA GLU A 66 -18.81 -1.52 -2.06
C GLU A 66 -17.85 -0.79 -1.12
N PHE A 67 -16.61 -0.62 -1.58
CA PHE A 67 -15.58 0.14 -0.86
C PHE A 67 -14.65 0.88 -1.84
N GLU A 68 -14.05 1.96 -1.34
CA GLU A 68 -13.00 2.73 -1.99
C GLU A 68 -11.98 3.15 -0.93
N LEU A 69 -10.75 2.65 -1.06
CA LEU A 69 -9.64 2.95 -0.15
C LEU A 69 -8.55 3.69 -0.90
N PHE A 70 -8.11 4.82 -0.35
CA PHE A 70 -6.96 5.56 -0.82
C PHE A 70 -5.82 5.40 0.18
N GLY A 71 -4.66 4.97 -0.31
CA GLY A 71 -3.42 4.88 0.47
C GLY A 71 -2.31 5.64 -0.24
N GLN A 72 -1.43 6.24 0.54
CA GLN A 72 -0.22 6.87 0.04
C GLN A 72 0.87 6.72 1.09
N GLU A 73 2.10 6.56 0.63
CA GLU A 73 3.27 6.54 1.50
C GLU A 73 4.45 7.22 0.79
N ASP A 74 5.48 7.57 1.55
CA ASP A 74 6.74 8.09 1.02
C ASP A 74 7.87 7.09 1.31
N GLU A 75 8.15 6.22 0.34
CA GLU A 75 9.16 5.16 0.49
C GLU A 75 10.24 5.28 -0.60
N VAL A 76 11.46 4.88 -0.24
CA VAL A 76 12.63 4.86 -1.14
C VAL A 76 12.54 3.72 -2.15
N ARG A 77 11.73 2.68 -1.89
CA ARG A 77 11.55 1.50 -2.74
C ARG A 77 10.14 1.40 -3.31
N ARG A 78 9.86 0.27 -3.97
CA ARG A 78 8.59 0.01 -4.66
C ARG A 78 7.60 -0.56 -3.64
N MET A 79 6.49 0.16 -3.46
CA MET A 79 5.37 -0.28 -2.64
C MET A 79 4.61 -1.42 -3.29
N GLN A 80 4.07 -2.29 -2.47
CA GLN A 80 3.23 -3.41 -2.91
C GLN A 80 1.92 -3.39 -2.13
N PHE A 81 0.93 -2.71 -2.69
CA PHE A 81 -0.38 -2.63 -2.06
C PHE A 81 -1.09 -3.97 -2.00
N SER A 82 -1.64 -4.30 -0.83
CA SER A 82 -2.49 -5.48 -0.63
C SER A 82 -3.72 -5.14 0.17
N SER A 83 -4.86 -5.74 -0.20
CA SER A 83 -6.12 -5.58 0.54
C SER A 83 -6.42 -6.84 1.34
N SER A 84 -6.74 -6.68 2.62
CA SER A 84 -7.17 -7.77 3.50
C SER A 84 -8.59 -7.53 4.03
N HIS A 85 -9.30 -8.61 4.36
CA HIS A 85 -10.72 -8.59 4.72
C HIS A 85 -10.92 -9.39 6.00
N ILE A 86 -11.62 -8.82 7.00
CA ILE A 86 -12.02 -9.54 8.23
C ILE A 86 -13.48 -10.02 8.09
N ALA A 87 -13.75 -10.77 7.02
CA ALA A 87 -15.02 -11.48 6.87
C ALA A 87 -14.75 -12.93 6.42
N PRO A 88 -15.22 -13.94 7.18
CA PRO A 88 -15.03 -15.33 6.79
C PRO A 88 -15.77 -15.63 5.48
N ASN A 89 -15.03 -16.05 4.44
CA ASN A 89 -15.52 -16.46 3.12
C ASN A 89 -15.98 -15.34 2.16
N SER A 90 -15.67 -14.07 2.42
CA SER A 90 -15.90 -13.00 1.43
C SER A 90 -14.79 -12.98 0.37
N LYS A 91 -15.17 -12.83 -0.90
CA LYS A 91 -14.26 -12.51 -2.02
C LYS A 91 -14.44 -11.07 -2.47
N THR A 92 -13.42 -10.55 -3.13
CA THR A 92 -13.36 -9.17 -3.60
C THR A 92 -13.24 -9.19 -5.11
N ASP A 93 -14.24 -8.62 -5.78
CA ASP A 93 -14.21 -8.42 -7.22
C ASP A 93 -13.66 -7.00 -7.48
N PHE A 94 -12.49 -6.93 -8.11
CA PHE A 94 -11.87 -5.69 -8.56
C PHE A 94 -12.45 -5.30 -9.92
N PHE A 95 -12.75 -4.01 -10.11
CA PHE A 95 -13.22 -3.45 -11.37
C PHE A 95 -12.10 -2.72 -12.11
#